data_AF-G9QPP6-F1
#
_entry.id   AF-G9QPP6-F1
#
_cell.length_a   1.000
_cell.length_b   1.000
_cell.length_c   1.000
_cell.angle_alpha   90.00
_cell.angle_beta   90.00
_cell.angle_gamma   90.00
#
_symmetry.space_group_name_H-M   'P 1'
#
loop_
_entity.id
_entity.type
_entity.pdbx_description
1 polymer ?
#
loop_
_entity_poly.entity_id
_entity_poly.type
_entity_poly.pdbx_seq_one_letter_code
_entity_poly.pdbx_strand_id
1 'polypeptide(L)'
;MDITVRKGDTFFRYSRLFSIPEQLIADSNPGMDPQCLKIGEKVKIPGFVAKRYRMKKGDTFWKMAIERCLSPTALQTVNPDMDPQHLLPGNEIFLPKRVLNLETSLDQPYDSKRLEEEINRIAAIYPFVRVQKIGESVDQKPIWELKIGKGNKKIHMNGSFHANEWITTVVLITFFKHFLLSLTNHCFFHGIQAYSLYPHITLSVVPMVNPDGVDLVLNGPPESKREQLMKWNGGSKEFSKWKANIQGVDLNNQFPANWEIEKKRKKPKSPAPRDYPGKQPLTEPEAAAMAELAKNEKFDRVIALHTQGKEIYWGYEGKEPKEAEVLAKWFSRMSGYKSVRYVDSHAGFKDWFIQEFGKSGFTIELGKGLNPLPLSQWKEIYRDVSGILLCALLG
;
A
#
# COMPACT_ATOMS: atom_id res chain seq x y z
N MET A 1 -6.63 14.97 -11.46
CA MET A 1 -7.43 15.90 -12.30
C MET A 1 -6.72 16.08 -13.62
N ASP A 2 -7.43 16.27 -14.73
CA ASP A 2 -6.82 16.45 -16.05
C ASP A 2 -6.92 17.92 -16.51
N ILE A 3 -5.88 18.43 -17.16
CA ILE A 3 -5.79 19.78 -17.72
C ILE A 3 -5.47 19.67 -19.22
N THR A 4 -6.18 20.44 -20.05
CA THR A 4 -5.84 20.56 -21.48
C THR A 4 -4.70 21.55 -21.66
N VAL A 5 -3.61 21.11 -22.28
CA VAL A 5 -2.43 21.93 -22.58
C VAL A 5 -2.76 23.07 -23.53
N ARG A 6 -2.27 24.27 -23.21
CA ARG A 6 -2.32 25.46 -24.08
C ARG A 6 -0.92 25.91 -24.49
N LYS A 7 -0.87 26.87 -25.42
CA LYS A 7 0.38 27.50 -25.84
C LYS A 7 1.11 28.09 -24.63
N GLY A 8 2.36 27.65 -24.43
CA GLY A 8 3.23 28.11 -23.34
C GLY A 8 3.01 27.42 -21.99
N ASP A 9 2.14 26.41 -21.91
CA ASP A 9 2.06 25.57 -20.73
C ASP A 9 3.26 24.64 -20.60
N THR A 10 3.71 24.43 -19.37
CA THR A 10 4.83 23.54 -19.00
C THR A 10 4.51 22.84 -17.67
N PHE A 11 5.19 21.74 -17.35
CA PHE A 11 5.06 21.12 -16.03
C PHE A 11 5.49 22.06 -14.90
N PHE A 12 6.54 22.86 -15.10
CA PHE A 12 6.95 23.91 -14.16
C PHE A 12 5.82 24.92 -13.87
N ARG A 13 5.11 25.38 -14.91
CA ARG A 13 3.96 26.29 -14.74
C ARG A 13 2.85 25.64 -13.92
N TYR A 14 2.49 24.40 -14.22
CA TYR A 14 1.47 23.67 -13.45
C TYR A 14 1.92 23.41 -12.00
N SER A 15 3.20 23.10 -11.79
CA SER A 15 3.80 22.96 -10.46
C SER A 15 3.57 24.20 -9.61
N ARG A 16 3.80 25.39 -10.16
CA ARG A 16 3.57 26.67 -9.47
C ARG A 16 2.09 26.96 -9.24
N LEU A 17 1.21 26.67 -10.21
CA LEU A 17 -0.23 26.95 -10.10
C LEU A 17 -0.94 26.07 -9.06
N PHE A 18 -0.51 24.82 -8.93
CA PHE A 18 -1.14 23.83 -8.04
C PHE A 18 -0.30 23.50 -6.82
N SER A 19 0.85 24.16 -6.62
CA SER A 19 1.81 23.88 -5.54
C SER A 19 2.11 22.38 -5.43
N ILE A 20 2.39 21.72 -6.56
CA ILE A 20 2.74 20.30 -6.64
C ILE A 20 4.18 20.22 -7.16
N PRO A 21 5.09 19.46 -6.53
CA PRO A 21 6.44 19.27 -7.07
C PRO A 21 6.41 18.78 -8.53
N GLU A 22 7.21 19.41 -9.38
CA GLU A 22 7.23 19.13 -10.83
C GLU A 22 7.46 17.66 -11.16
N GLN A 23 8.37 17.00 -10.42
CA GLN A 23 8.63 15.56 -10.53
C GLN A 23 7.35 14.72 -10.40
N LEU A 24 6.45 15.05 -9.48
CA LEU A 24 5.20 14.29 -9.29
C LEU A 24 4.24 14.49 -10.47
N ILE A 25 4.27 15.66 -11.12
CA ILE A 25 3.50 15.91 -12.34
C ILE A 25 4.11 15.09 -13.48
N ALA A 26 5.43 15.10 -13.65
CA ALA A 26 6.11 14.31 -14.67
C ALA A 26 5.85 12.80 -14.49
N ASP A 27 5.96 12.29 -13.26
CA ASP A 27 5.72 10.88 -12.96
C ASP A 27 4.23 10.49 -13.09
N SER A 28 3.30 11.46 -13.03
CA SER A 28 1.88 11.26 -13.32
C SER A 28 1.56 11.20 -14.82
N ASN A 29 2.50 11.57 -15.68
CA ASN A 29 2.33 11.72 -17.13
C ASN A 29 3.47 11.03 -17.88
N PRO A 30 3.64 9.70 -17.72
CA PRO A 30 4.72 8.97 -18.37
C PRO A 30 4.65 9.10 -19.89
N GLY A 31 5.79 9.36 -20.52
CA GLY A 31 5.91 9.50 -21.98
C GLY A 31 5.68 10.91 -22.53
N MET A 32 5.28 11.88 -21.70
CA MET A 32 5.23 13.29 -22.08
C MET A 32 6.57 13.97 -21.83
N ASP A 33 7.01 14.83 -22.76
CA ASP A 33 8.19 15.67 -22.57
C ASP A 33 7.82 16.89 -21.69
N PRO A 34 8.42 17.05 -20.49
CA PRO A 34 8.18 18.20 -19.62
C PRO A 34 8.41 19.57 -20.26
N GLN A 35 9.27 19.64 -21.28
CA GLN A 35 9.67 20.87 -21.96
C GLN A 35 8.90 21.12 -23.26
N CYS A 36 8.27 20.08 -23.83
CA CYS A 36 7.60 20.13 -25.14
C CYS A 36 6.17 19.57 -25.08
N LEU A 37 5.31 20.16 -24.25
CA LEU A 37 3.89 19.78 -24.20
C LEU A 37 3.16 20.21 -25.48
N LYS A 38 2.37 19.31 -26.08
CA LYS A 38 1.59 19.64 -27.28
C LYS A 38 0.23 20.21 -26.90
N ILE A 39 -0.15 21.30 -27.58
CA ILE A 39 -1.46 21.91 -27.41
C ILE A 39 -2.57 20.87 -27.60
N GLY A 40 -3.51 20.80 -26.67
CA GLY A 40 -4.62 19.83 -26.68
C GLY A 40 -4.36 18.54 -25.90
N GLU A 41 -3.10 18.21 -25.54
CA GLU A 41 -2.81 17.06 -24.68
C GLU A 41 -3.42 17.21 -23.29
N LYS A 42 -3.72 16.08 -22.65
CA LYS A 42 -4.28 16.04 -21.28
C LYS A 42 -3.16 15.74 -20.29
N VAL A 43 -2.85 16.72 -19.45
CA VAL A 43 -1.90 16.58 -18.35
C VAL A 43 -2.63 16.27 -17.04
N LYS A 44 -2.24 15.17 -16.40
CA LYS A 44 -2.73 14.74 -15.09
C LYS A 44 -2.01 15.51 -13.98
N ILE A 45 -2.78 16.23 -13.17
CA ILE A 45 -2.33 16.87 -11.93
C ILE A 45 -2.71 15.99 -10.73
N PRO A 46 -1.72 15.45 -9.99
CA PRO A 46 -1.99 14.59 -8.84
C PRO A 46 -2.44 15.40 -7.61
N GLY A 47 -3.14 14.75 -6.68
CA GLY A 47 -3.60 15.37 -5.44
C GLY A 47 -4.80 16.31 -5.60
N PHE A 48 -5.41 16.36 -6.80
CA PHE A 48 -6.57 17.18 -7.12
C PHE A 48 -7.67 16.39 -7.82
N VAL A 49 -8.91 16.67 -7.44
CA VAL A 49 -10.11 16.21 -8.16
C VAL A 49 -10.86 17.40 -8.75
N ALA A 50 -11.41 17.24 -9.95
CA ALA A 50 -12.25 18.26 -10.57
C ALA A 50 -13.71 18.01 -10.18
N LYS A 51 -14.39 19.02 -9.63
CA LYS A 51 -15.81 18.96 -9.30
C LYS A 51 -16.61 19.86 -10.23
N ARG A 52 -17.63 19.30 -10.87
CA ARG A 52 -18.60 20.09 -11.64
C ARG A 52 -19.32 21.05 -10.68
N TYR A 53 -19.45 22.30 -11.11
CA TYR A 53 -20.13 23.35 -10.36
C TYR A 53 -20.96 24.21 -11.30
N ARG A 54 -22.19 24.48 -10.91
CA ARG A 54 -23.08 25.40 -11.62
C ARG A 54 -22.98 26.78 -10.97
N MET A 55 -22.52 27.75 -11.76
CA MET A 55 -22.28 29.10 -11.30
C MET A 55 -23.56 29.78 -10.79
N LYS A 56 -23.44 30.53 -9.70
CA LYS A 56 -24.50 31.32 -9.08
C LYS A 56 -24.28 32.81 -9.33
N LYS A 57 -25.31 33.61 -9.11
CA LYS A 57 -25.22 35.07 -9.19
C LYS A 57 -24.16 35.59 -8.20
N GLY A 58 -23.22 36.38 -8.70
CA GLY A 58 -22.12 36.96 -7.91
C GLY A 58 -20.88 36.06 -7.79
N ASP A 59 -20.86 34.90 -8.45
CA ASP A 59 -19.64 34.11 -8.54
C ASP A 59 -18.65 34.74 -9.52
N THR A 60 -17.39 34.77 -9.10
CA THR A 60 -16.26 35.18 -9.94
C THR A 60 -15.15 34.14 -9.80
N PHE A 61 -14.28 34.04 -10.79
CA PHE A 61 -13.11 33.16 -10.69
C PHE A 61 -12.21 33.56 -9.52
N TRP A 62 -12.11 34.85 -9.23
CA TRP A 62 -11.33 35.36 -8.10
C TRP A 62 -11.85 34.84 -6.75
N LYS A 63 -13.15 35.01 -6.49
CA LYS A 63 -13.78 34.56 -5.24
C LYS A 63 -13.63 33.04 -5.07
N MET A 64 -13.97 32.28 -6.11
CA MET A 64 -13.92 30.82 -6.06
C MET A 64 -12.50 30.27 -5.92
N ALA A 65 -11.50 30.93 -6.50
CA ALA A 65 -10.10 30.53 -6.38
C ALA A 65 -9.56 30.77 -4.96
N ILE A 66 -9.85 31.93 -4.36
CA ILE A 66 -9.42 32.26 -2.98
C ILE A 66 -9.99 31.30 -1.96
N GLU A 67 -11.28 30.96 -2.04
CA GLU A 67 -11.92 29.96 -1.18
C GLU A 67 -11.23 28.58 -1.22
N ARG A 68 -10.44 28.31 -2.27
CA ARG A 68 -9.73 27.05 -2.50
C ARG A 68 -8.22 27.17 -2.35
N CYS A 69 -7.73 28.34 -1.90
CA CYS A 69 -6.30 28.64 -1.82
C CYS A 69 -5.58 28.43 -3.16
N LEU A 70 -6.21 28.87 -4.25
CA LEU A 70 -5.68 28.80 -5.62
C LEU A 70 -5.65 30.19 -6.25
N SER A 71 -4.85 30.35 -7.30
CA SER A 71 -4.88 31.56 -8.12
C SER A 71 -6.07 31.54 -9.09
N PRO A 72 -6.61 32.71 -9.49
CA PRO A 72 -7.61 32.78 -10.56
C PRO A 72 -7.11 32.13 -11.86
N THR A 73 -5.80 32.24 -12.14
CA THR A 73 -5.14 31.58 -13.26
C THR A 73 -5.22 30.06 -13.19
N ALA A 74 -5.10 29.46 -12.00
CA ALA A 74 -5.26 28.01 -11.84
C ALA A 74 -6.69 27.58 -12.19
N LEU A 75 -7.70 28.35 -11.78
CA LEU A 75 -9.09 28.08 -12.14
C LEU A 75 -9.36 28.26 -13.64
N GLN A 76 -8.80 29.31 -14.25
CA GLN A 76 -8.82 29.50 -15.69
C GLN A 76 -8.16 28.34 -16.43
N THR A 77 -7.06 27.81 -15.90
CA THR A 77 -6.31 26.68 -16.50
C THR A 77 -7.18 25.42 -16.57
N VAL A 78 -8.02 25.18 -15.56
CA VAL A 78 -8.97 24.05 -15.53
C VAL A 78 -10.18 24.28 -16.45
N ASN A 79 -10.53 25.54 -16.75
CA ASN A 79 -11.69 25.92 -17.56
C ASN A 79 -11.28 26.71 -18.81
N PRO A 80 -10.67 26.07 -19.83
CA PRO A 80 -10.09 26.75 -20.99
C PRO A 80 -11.03 27.63 -21.80
N ASP A 81 -12.26 27.17 -21.94
CA ASP A 81 -13.22 27.79 -22.85
C ASP A 81 -14.06 28.89 -22.17
N MET A 82 -13.82 29.14 -20.88
CA MET A 82 -14.50 30.18 -20.12
C MET A 82 -13.72 31.48 -20.17
N ASP A 83 -14.39 32.59 -20.43
CA ASP A 83 -13.83 33.93 -20.25
C ASP A 83 -14.08 34.40 -18.80
N PRO A 84 -13.03 34.64 -17.98
CA PRO A 84 -13.17 35.15 -16.61
C PRO A 84 -13.95 36.46 -16.47
N GLN A 85 -14.00 37.28 -17.52
CA GLN A 85 -14.66 38.59 -17.50
C GLN A 85 -16.15 38.49 -17.86
N HIS A 86 -16.57 37.42 -18.52
CA HIS A 86 -17.92 37.22 -19.05
C HIS A 86 -18.55 35.94 -18.50
N LEU A 87 -18.48 35.75 -17.19
CA LEU A 87 -19.07 34.60 -16.50
C LEU A 87 -20.55 34.84 -16.21
N LEU A 88 -21.42 33.92 -16.66
CA LEU A 88 -22.87 34.02 -16.46
C LEU A 88 -23.36 33.01 -15.42
N PRO A 89 -24.33 33.40 -14.56
CA PRO A 89 -25.03 32.45 -13.71
C PRO A 89 -25.63 31.31 -14.54
N GLY A 90 -25.49 30.08 -14.05
CA GLY A 90 -25.94 28.87 -14.74
C GLY A 90 -24.87 28.20 -15.62
N ASN A 91 -23.75 28.87 -15.94
CA ASN A 91 -22.63 28.19 -16.60
C ASN A 91 -22.12 27.02 -15.74
N GLU A 92 -21.72 25.93 -16.39
CA GLU A 92 -21.08 24.80 -15.72
C GLU A 92 -19.57 24.88 -15.89
N ILE A 93 -18.86 24.84 -14.76
CA ILE A 93 -17.40 24.87 -14.70
C ILE A 93 -16.88 23.71 -13.86
N PHE A 94 -15.59 23.44 -13.97
CA PHE A 94 -14.87 22.51 -13.11
C PHE A 94 -14.08 23.28 -12.05
N LEU A 95 -14.36 22.98 -10.79
CA LEU A 95 -13.62 23.52 -9.66
C LEU A 95 -12.58 22.50 -9.19
N PRO A 96 -11.28 22.83 -9.24
CA PRO A 96 -10.25 21.99 -8.64
C PRO A 96 -10.43 21.95 -7.12
N LYS A 97 -10.47 20.73 -6.56
CA LYS A 97 -10.46 20.49 -5.12
C LYS A 97 -9.20 19.72 -4.77
N ARG A 98 -8.32 20.33 -3.96
CA ARG A 98 -7.16 19.66 -3.36
C ARG A 98 -7.62 18.56 -2.42
N VAL A 99 -6.98 17.41 -2.49
CA VAL A 99 -7.23 16.28 -1.60
C VAL A 99 -6.38 16.43 -0.35
N LEU A 100 -7.04 16.79 0.75
CA LEU A 100 -6.43 17.00 2.07
C LEU A 100 -6.62 15.83 3.03
N ASN A 101 -7.53 14.90 2.70
CA ASN A 101 -7.79 13.70 3.48
C ASN A 101 -8.12 12.50 2.57
N LEU A 102 -7.74 11.31 3.03
CA LEU A 102 -7.97 10.03 2.38
C LEU A 102 -8.28 8.97 3.43
N GLU A 103 -9.16 9.28 4.37
CA GLU A 103 -9.42 8.36 5.49
C GLU A 103 -9.80 6.96 5.00
N THR A 104 -9.24 5.96 5.65
CA THR A 104 -9.63 4.57 5.48
C THR A 104 -10.72 4.30 6.50
N SER A 105 -11.96 4.15 6.03
CA SER A 105 -13.07 3.87 6.94
C SER A 105 -12.98 2.44 7.47
N LEU A 106 -13.28 2.25 8.76
CA LEU A 106 -13.24 0.94 9.46
C LEU A 106 -14.59 0.50 9.99
N ASP A 107 -15.65 1.16 9.53
CA ASP A 107 -17.05 0.87 9.81
C ASP A 107 -17.56 -0.40 9.11
N GLN A 108 -16.83 -0.89 8.11
CA GLN A 108 -17.14 -2.09 7.35
C GLN A 108 -15.93 -3.03 7.28
N PRO A 109 -16.13 -4.32 6.97
CA PRO A 109 -15.04 -5.24 6.65
C PRO A 109 -14.09 -4.68 5.56
N TYR A 110 -12.80 -5.02 5.64
CA TYR A 110 -11.80 -4.59 4.66
C TYR A 110 -11.31 -5.79 3.84
N ASP A 111 -12.17 -6.24 2.93
CA ASP A 111 -11.95 -7.38 2.06
C ASP A 111 -11.21 -7.01 0.76
N SER A 112 -10.98 -8.00 -0.11
CA SER A 112 -10.23 -7.81 -1.35
C SER A 112 -10.91 -6.84 -2.32
N LYS A 113 -12.25 -6.85 -2.38
CA LYS A 113 -13.04 -5.93 -3.21
C LYS A 113 -12.88 -4.48 -2.74
N ARG A 114 -13.00 -4.25 -1.43
CA ARG A 114 -12.81 -2.91 -0.87
C ARG A 114 -11.39 -2.39 -1.07
N LEU A 115 -10.39 -3.27 -0.95
CA LEU A 115 -9.02 -2.92 -1.28
C LEU A 115 -8.90 -2.44 -2.73
N GLU A 116 -9.49 -3.17 -3.69
CA GLU A 116 -9.46 -2.80 -5.11
C GLU A 116 -10.13 -1.44 -5.37
N GLU A 117 -11.29 -1.17 -4.76
CA GLU A 117 -11.96 0.13 -4.81
C GLU A 117 -11.06 1.26 -4.29
N GLU A 118 -10.34 1.02 -3.19
CA GLU A 118 -9.42 1.99 -2.61
C GLU A 118 -8.18 2.21 -3.48
N ILE A 119 -7.62 1.14 -4.08
CA ILE A 119 -6.50 1.25 -5.01
C ILE A 119 -6.90 2.06 -6.24
N ASN A 120 -8.07 1.80 -6.81
CA ASN A 120 -8.61 2.56 -7.94
C ASN A 120 -8.79 4.04 -7.60
N ARG A 121 -9.30 4.34 -6.40
CA ARG A 121 -9.42 5.70 -5.90
C ARG A 121 -8.05 6.38 -5.72
N ILE A 122 -7.07 5.67 -5.17
CA ILE A 122 -5.69 6.17 -5.02
C ILE A 122 -5.09 6.48 -6.39
N ALA A 123 -5.15 5.55 -7.36
CA ALA A 123 -4.60 5.72 -8.69
C ALA A 123 -5.24 6.89 -9.46
N ALA A 124 -6.56 7.08 -9.30
CA ALA A 124 -7.27 8.21 -9.91
C ALA A 124 -6.83 9.58 -9.35
N ILE A 125 -6.52 9.65 -8.05
CA ILE A 125 -6.10 10.89 -7.38
C ILE A 125 -4.59 11.14 -7.55
N TYR A 126 -3.78 10.08 -7.58
CA TYR A 126 -2.32 10.14 -7.64
C TYR A 126 -1.79 9.30 -8.82
N PRO A 127 -1.84 9.81 -10.06
CA PRO A 127 -1.48 9.00 -11.23
C PRO A 127 0.00 8.62 -11.31
N PHE A 128 0.87 9.22 -10.49
CA PHE A 128 2.26 8.78 -10.32
C PHE A 128 2.39 7.47 -9.52
N VAL A 129 1.31 6.99 -8.89
CA VAL A 129 1.25 5.67 -8.27
C VAL A 129 1.08 4.64 -9.38
N ARG A 130 2.09 3.80 -9.58
CA ARG A 130 2.00 2.66 -10.50
C ARG A 130 1.31 1.52 -9.78
N VAL A 131 0.18 1.08 -10.32
CA VAL A 131 -0.55 -0.08 -9.84
C VAL A 131 -0.31 -1.22 -10.81
N GLN A 132 0.11 -2.38 -10.30
CA GLN A 132 0.32 -3.57 -11.13
C GLN A 132 -0.21 -4.83 -10.43
N LYS A 133 -0.73 -5.76 -11.23
CA LYS A 133 -1.06 -7.10 -10.78
C LYS A 133 0.22 -7.93 -10.83
N ILE A 134 0.69 -8.41 -9.67
CA ILE A 134 1.93 -9.22 -9.59
C ILE A 134 1.68 -10.71 -9.72
N GLY A 135 0.41 -11.12 -9.66
CA GLY A 135 -0.04 -12.50 -9.70
C GLY A 135 -1.52 -12.58 -9.36
N GLU A 136 -1.99 -13.80 -9.23
CA GLU A 136 -3.36 -14.11 -8.83
C GLU A 136 -3.36 -15.10 -7.67
N SER A 137 -4.38 -15.03 -6.83
CA SER A 137 -4.63 -16.05 -5.81
C SER A 137 -5.18 -17.33 -6.43
N VAL A 138 -5.39 -18.35 -5.59
CA VAL A 138 -6.02 -19.61 -6.02
C VAL A 138 -7.38 -19.40 -6.69
N ASP A 139 -8.21 -18.48 -6.17
CA ASP A 139 -9.50 -18.10 -6.76
C ASP A 139 -9.39 -16.99 -7.81
N GLN A 140 -8.22 -16.84 -8.42
CA GLN A 140 -7.97 -15.92 -9.54
C GLN A 140 -8.20 -14.45 -9.18
N LYS A 141 -8.13 -14.08 -7.89
CA LYS A 141 -8.19 -12.67 -7.48
C LYS A 141 -6.84 -12.02 -7.70
N PRO A 142 -6.79 -10.78 -8.21
CA PRO A 142 -5.54 -10.09 -8.44
C PRO A 142 -4.82 -9.80 -7.12
N ILE A 143 -3.50 -10.04 -7.11
CA ILE A 143 -2.62 -9.57 -6.04
C ILE A 143 -1.99 -8.26 -6.52
N TRP A 144 -2.37 -7.16 -5.88
CA TRP A 144 -2.01 -5.81 -6.30
C TRP A 144 -0.75 -5.30 -5.61
N GLU A 145 0.17 -4.73 -6.39
CA GLU A 145 1.26 -3.89 -5.92
C GLU A 145 0.97 -2.41 -6.25
N LEU A 146 1.19 -1.53 -5.27
CA LEU A 146 1.29 -0.08 -5.46
C LEU A 146 2.75 0.34 -5.35
N LYS A 147 3.24 1.08 -6.35
CA LYS A 147 4.64 1.49 -6.44
C LYS A 147 4.79 2.98 -6.70
N ILE A 148 5.66 3.65 -5.94
CA ILE A 148 6.00 5.07 -6.11
C ILE A 148 7.50 5.30 -6.11
N GLY A 149 7.92 6.44 -6.67
CA GLY A 149 9.33 6.81 -6.76
C GLY A 149 10.08 6.02 -7.83
N LYS A 150 11.29 6.48 -8.14
CA LYS A 150 12.21 5.85 -9.09
C LYS A 150 13.65 5.85 -8.55
N GLY A 151 13.80 6.04 -7.24
CA GLY A 151 15.10 6.07 -6.61
C GLY A 151 15.73 4.69 -6.49
N ASN A 152 17.05 4.67 -6.33
CA ASN A 152 17.87 3.45 -6.37
C ASN A 152 17.62 2.52 -5.18
N LYS A 153 17.24 3.08 -4.01
CA LYS A 153 16.95 2.28 -2.84
C LYS A 153 15.53 1.72 -2.92
N LYS A 154 15.40 0.41 -3.06
CA LYS A 154 14.09 -0.25 -3.24
C LYS A 154 13.61 -0.87 -1.93
N ILE A 155 12.52 -0.34 -1.37
CA ILE A 155 11.91 -0.86 -0.13
C ILE A 155 10.56 -1.47 -0.46
N HIS A 156 10.31 -2.66 0.08
CA HIS A 156 9.06 -3.37 -0.11
C HIS A 156 8.34 -3.62 1.23
N MET A 157 7.03 -3.41 1.25
CA MET A 157 6.17 -3.64 2.40
C MET A 157 4.99 -4.53 2.01
N ASN A 158 4.64 -5.51 2.84
CA ASN A 158 3.49 -6.37 2.58
C ASN A 158 2.72 -6.75 3.85
N GLY A 159 1.48 -7.18 3.65
CA GLY A 159 0.54 -7.55 4.70
C GLY A 159 -0.41 -8.66 4.27
N SER A 160 -1.13 -9.19 5.25
CA SER A 160 -2.13 -10.26 5.07
C SER A 160 -1.60 -11.48 4.33
N PHE A 161 -0.38 -11.93 4.67
CA PHE A 161 0.03 -13.30 4.38
C PHE A 161 -0.91 -14.29 5.08
N HIS A 162 -1.25 -13.99 6.34
CA HIS A 162 -2.24 -14.72 7.10
C HIS A 162 -3.60 -14.02 7.02
N ALA A 163 -4.65 -14.79 6.75
CA ALA A 163 -6.00 -14.31 6.48
C ALA A 163 -6.64 -13.55 7.66
N ASN A 164 -6.49 -14.06 8.88
CA ASN A 164 -7.01 -13.44 10.10
C ASN A 164 -6.19 -12.24 10.60
N GLU A 165 -5.15 -11.84 9.89
CA GLU A 165 -4.28 -10.70 10.20
C GLU A 165 -4.55 -9.51 9.26
N TRP A 166 -5.75 -9.47 8.67
CA TRP A 166 -6.18 -8.53 7.62
C TRP A 166 -6.08 -7.04 8.01
N ILE A 167 -6.00 -6.72 9.32
CA ILE A 167 -5.75 -5.36 9.81
C ILE A 167 -4.41 -4.80 9.28
N THR A 168 -3.45 -5.66 8.94
CA THR A 168 -2.16 -5.28 8.35
C THR A 168 -2.33 -4.61 6.97
N THR A 169 -3.29 -5.06 6.14
CA THR A 169 -3.68 -4.39 4.89
C THR A 169 -4.08 -2.94 5.16
N VAL A 170 -4.93 -2.73 6.17
CA VAL A 170 -5.46 -1.41 6.53
C VAL A 170 -4.33 -0.50 6.99
N VAL A 171 -3.38 -1.01 7.79
CA VAL A 171 -2.19 -0.26 8.23
C VAL A 171 -1.38 0.21 7.03
N LEU A 172 -1.09 -0.68 6.08
CA LEU A 172 -0.29 -0.36 4.89
C LEU A 172 -0.97 0.67 3.99
N ILE A 173 -2.25 0.48 3.67
CA ILE A 173 -3.00 1.44 2.84
C ILE A 173 -3.07 2.80 3.53
N THR A 174 -3.30 2.84 4.84
CA THR A 174 -3.37 4.11 5.59
C THR A 174 -2.01 4.81 5.62
N PHE A 175 -0.92 4.06 5.87
CA PHE A 175 0.45 4.59 5.76
C PHE A 175 0.73 5.16 4.37
N PHE A 176 0.41 4.40 3.32
CA PHE A 176 0.62 4.81 1.94
C PHE A 176 -0.15 6.10 1.61
N LYS A 177 -1.42 6.18 1.99
CA LYS A 177 -2.24 7.40 1.84
C LYS A 177 -1.65 8.60 2.57
N HIS A 178 -1.19 8.44 3.80
CA HIS A 178 -0.54 9.53 4.54
C HIS A 178 0.76 9.99 3.88
N PHE A 179 1.54 9.04 3.33
CA PHE A 179 2.71 9.36 2.54
C PHE A 179 2.35 10.18 1.29
N LEU A 180 1.33 9.75 0.53
CA LEU A 180 0.82 10.48 -0.66
C LEU A 180 0.31 11.88 -0.31
N LEU A 181 -0.41 12.02 0.79
CA LEU A 181 -0.88 13.32 1.28
C LEU A 181 0.30 14.24 1.62
N SER A 182 1.36 13.72 2.26
CA SER A 182 2.58 14.49 2.53
C SER A 182 3.28 14.94 1.23
N LEU A 183 3.32 14.09 0.20
CA LEU A 183 3.90 14.44 -1.11
C LEU A 183 3.19 15.61 -1.81
N THR A 184 1.86 15.69 -1.73
CA THR A 184 1.08 16.68 -2.49
C THR A 184 0.64 17.90 -1.68
N ASN A 185 0.84 17.90 -0.36
CA ASN A 185 0.36 18.97 0.52
C ASN A 185 1.47 19.64 1.33
N HIS A 186 2.74 19.28 1.12
CA HIS A 186 3.90 19.85 1.84
C HIS A 186 3.83 19.72 3.37
N CYS A 187 3.03 18.76 3.86
CA CYS A 187 2.92 18.51 5.29
C CYS A 187 3.97 17.50 5.75
N PHE A 188 4.38 17.63 7.02
CA PHE A 188 5.28 16.69 7.66
C PHE A 188 4.51 15.43 8.07
N PHE A 189 5.14 14.27 7.89
CA PHE A 189 4.69 12.98 8.38
C PHE A 189 5.77 12.42 9.31
N HIS A 190 5.46 12.27 10.60
CA HIS A 190 6.44 11.98 11.67
C HIS A 190 7.68 12.90 11.62
N GLY A 191 7.46 14.20 11.40
CA GLY A 191 8.53 15.20 11.35
C GLY A 191 9.36 15.22 10.06
N ILE A 192 9.03 14.38 9.06
CA ILE A 192 9.73 14.32 7.77
C ILE A 192 8.80 14.75 6.65
N GLN A 193 9.31 15.51 5.68
CA GLN A 193 8.59 15.77 4.44
C GLN A 193 8.79 14.59 3.50
N ALA A 194 7.72 13.88 3.12
CA ALA A 194 7.82 12.69 2.26
C ALA A 194 8.54 12.96 0.93
N TYR A 195 8.42 14.18 0.40
CA TYR A 195 9.09 14.56 -0.86
C TYR A 195 10.62 14.57 -0.75
N SER A 196 11.19 14.72 0.45
CA SER A 196 12.65 14.57 0.65
C SER A 196 13.15 13.14 0.42
N LEU A 197 12.26 12.14 0.52
CA LEU A 197 12.59 10.73 0.30
C LEU A 197 12.28 10.28 -1.12
N TYR A 198 11.23 10.85 -1.73
CA TYR A 198 10.67 10.42 -3.01
C TYR A 198 11.69 10.24 -4.15
N PRO A 199 12.66 11.15 -4.37
CA PRO A 199 13.66 10.99 -5.45
C PRO A 199 14.67 9.86 -5.20
N HIS A 200 14.85 9.46 -3.93
CA HIS A 200 15.93 8.54 -3.51
C HIS A 200 15.44 7.12 -3.30
N ILE A 201 14.12 6.92 -3.13
CA ILE A 201 13.54 5.61 -2.91
C ILE A 201 12.62 5.16 -4.06
N THR A 202 12.48 3.85 -4.16
CA THR A 202 11.34 3.21 -4.79
C THR A 202 10.60 2.44 -3.70
N LEU A 203 9.38 2.85 -3.38
CA LEU A 203 8.53 2.17 -2.40
C LEU A 203 7.54 1.26 -3.14
N SER A 204 7.59 -0.03 -2.84
CA SER A 204 6.68 -1.08 -3.29
C SER A 204 5.80 -1.53 -2.11
N VAL A 205 4.48 -1.63 -2.31
CA VAL A 205 3.53 -2.08 -1.29
C VAL A 205 2.61 -3.12 -1.90
N VAL A 206 2.55 -4.33 -1.31
CA VAL A 206 1.54 -5.35 -1.59
C VAL A 206 0.65 -5.47 -0.36
N PRO A 207 -0.50 -4.76 -0.31
CA PRO A 207 -1.28 -4.64 0.91
C PRO A 207 -1.88 -5.96 1.40
N MET A 208 -2.26 -6.83 0.46
CA MET A 208 -2.97 -8.08 0.75
C MET A 208 -2.42 -9.20 -0.13
N VAL A 209 -1.61 -10.08 0.48
CA VAL A 209 -1.04 -11.24 -0.22
C VAL A 209 -2.06 -12.37 -0.37
N ASN A 210 -2.95 -12.55 0.61
CA ASN A 210 -3.94 -13.64 0.69
C ASN A 210 -5.39 -13.14 0.52
N PRO A 211 -5.80 -12.62 -0.66
CA PRO A 211 -7.14 -12.07 -0.83
C PRO A 211 -8.25 -13.13 -0.64
N ASP A 212 -8.00 -14.39 -0.99
CA ASP A 212 -9.01 -15.44 -0.82
C ASP A 212 -9.24 -15.78 0.64
N GLY A 213 -8.16 -15.92 1.41
CA GLY A 213 -8.25 -16.19 2.84
C GLY A 213 -8.86 -15.04 3.62
N VAL A 214 -8.50 -13.79 3.30
CA VAL A 214 -9.12 -12.60 3.93
C VAL A 214 -10.63 -12.56 3.66
N ASP A 215 -11.04 -12.80 2.41
CA ASP A 215 -12.47 -12.84 2.08
C ASP A 215 -13.18 -14.01 2.77
N LEU A 216 -12.54 -15.17 2.93
CA LEU A 216 -13.08 -16.28 3.72
C LEU A 216 -13.31 -15.86 5.19
N VAL A 217 -12.35 -15.17 5.80
CA VAL A 217 -12.43 -14.69 7.19
C VAL A 217 -13.56 -13.68 7.37
N LEU A 218 -13.76 -12.79 6.40
CA LEU A 218 -14.71 -11.66 6.52
C LEU A 218 -16.11 -11.96 6.00
N ASN A 219 -16.21 -12.73 4.92
CA ASN A 219 -17.45 -12.95 4.16
C ASN A 219 -17.93 -14.40 4.26
N GLY A 220 -17.11 -15.31 4.80
CA GLY A 220 -17.40 -16.74 4.86
C GLY A 220 -17.04 -17.49 3.56
N PRO A 221 -17.23 -18.82 3.54
CA PRO A 221 -16.77 -19.64 2.44
C PRO A 221 -17.65 -19.49 1.19
N PRO A 222 -17.06 -19.46 -0.02
CA PRO A 222 -17.83 -19.52 -1.25
C PRO A 222 -18.59 -20.85 -1.31
N GLU A 223 -19.79 -20.84 -1.92
CA GLU A 223 -20.69 -22.00 -1.96
C GLU A 223 -19.99 -23.25 -2.51
N SER A 224 -19.22 -23.08 -3.59
CA SER A 224 -18.51 -24.17 -4.27
C SER A 224 -17.45 -24.89 -3.42
N LYS A 225 -16.95 -24.26 -2.35
CA LYS A 225 -15.91 -24.83 -1.47
C LYS A 225 -16.37 -25.01 -0.03
N ARG A 226 -17.62 -24.68 0.29
CA ARG A 226 -18.13 -24.61 1.67
C ARG A 226 -17.90 -25.90 2.44
N GLU A 227 -18.32 -27.04 1.89
CA GLU A 227 -18.19 -28.33 2.56
C GLU A 227 -16.74 -28.71 2.84
N GLN A 228 -15.86 -28.49 1.86
CA GLN A 228 -14.43 -28.78 1.99
C GLN A 228 -13.76 -27.88 3.04
N LEU A 229 -14.03 -26.58 2.99
CA LEU A 229 -13.50 -25.60 3.94
C LEU A 229 -14.00 -25.87 5.36
N MET A 230 -15.29 -26.21 5.52
CA MET A 230 -15.84 -26.63 6.81
C MET A 230 -15.17 -27.90 7.33
N LYS A 231 -14.95 -28.89 6.46
CA LYS A 231 -14.24 -30.13 6.83
C LYS A 231 -12.82 -29.84 7.30
N TRP A 232 -12.07 -29.00 6.59
CA TRP A 232 -10.74 -28.56 7.02
C TRP A 232 -10.79 -27.73 8.29
N ASN A 233 -11.88 -26.97 8.52
CA ASN A 233 -12.12 -26.21 9.74
C ASN A 233 -12.72 -27.03 10.90
N GLY A 234 -12.58 -28.36 10.87
CA GLY A 234 -13.05 -29.25 11.94
C GLY A 234 -14.58 -29.24 12.12
N GLY A 235 -15.33 -28.97 11.06
CA GLY A 235 -16.79 -28.84 11.07
C GLY A 235 -17.30 -27.46 11.48
N SER A 236 -16.42 -26.54 11.89
CA SER A 236 -16.81 -25.18 12.28
C SER A 236 -17.27 -24.35 11.08
N LYS A 237 -18.37 -23.60 11.29
CA LYS A 237 -18.85 -22.56 10.37
C LYS A 237 -18.19 -21.20 10.61
N GLU A 238 -17.45 -21.06 11.71
CA GLU A 238 -16.74 -19.84 12.09
C GLU A 238 -15.34 -19.83 11.49
N PHE A 239 -15.12 -18.95 10.51
CA PHE A 239 -13.85 -18.82 9.79
C PHE A 239 -12.97 -17.67 10.28
N SER A 240 -13.41 -16.90 11.28
CA SER A 240 -12.67 -15.74 11.78
C SER A 240 -11.23 -16.06 12.21
N LYS A 241 -10.95 -17.30 12.64
CA LYS A 241 -9.61 -17.76 13.06
C LYS A 241 -8.78 -18.40 11.94
N TRP A 242 -9.32 -18.46 10.71
CA TRP A 242 -8.61 -19.03 9.56
C TRP A 242 -7.37 -18.20 9.23
N LYS A 243 -6.21 -18.84 9.11
CA LYS A 243 -4.90 -18.23 8.90
C LYS A 243 -4.38 -18.48 7.49
N ALA A 244 -4.58 -19.70 6.99
CA ALA A 244 -4.09 -20.17 5.70
C ALA A 244 -4.73 -19.45 4.49
N ASN A 245 -4.26 -19.75 3.28
CA ASN A 245 -5.00 -19.42 2.06
C ASN A 245 -6.24 -20.30 1.91
N ILE A 246 -6.96 -20.15 0.79
CA ILE A 246 -8.20 -20.89 0.53
C ILE A 246 -8.00 -22.39 0.31
N GLN A 247 -6.77 -22.85 0.05
CA GLN A 247 -6.42 -24.27 0.00
C GLN A 247 -5.96 -24.83 1.34
N GLY A 248 -6.04 -24.06 2.42
CA GLY A 248 -5.60 -24.49 3.73
C GLY A 248 -4.08 -24.64 3.85
N VAL A 249 -3.32 -23.91 3.02
CA VAL A 249 -1.85 -23.82 3.10
C VAL A 249 -1.44 -22.51 3.76
N ASP A 250 -0.53 -22.59 4.71
CA ASP A 250 0.05 -21.42 5.37
C ASP A 250 1.10 -20.77 4.46
N LEU A 251 0.76 -19.61 3.90
CA LEU A 251 1.61 -18.90 2.94
C LEU A 251 2.96 -18.46 3.53
N ASN A 252 3.03 -18.20 4.85
CA ASN A 252 4.31 -17.87 5.49
C ASN A 252 5.09 -19.13 5.93
N ASN A 253 4.72 -20.29 5.39
CA ASN A 253 5.51 -21.53 5.41
C ASN A 253 5.70 -22.09 3.99
N GLN A 254 5.70 -21.24 2.96
CA GLN A 254 5.86 -21.65 1.56
C GLN A 254 7.22 -21.26 0.96
N PHE A 255 8.11 -20.58 1.68
CA PHE A 255 9.38 -20.12 1.12
C PHE A 255 10.52 -21.11 1.40
N PRO A 256 11.49 -21.28 0.48
CA PRO A 256 12.56 -22.28 0.58
C PRO A 256 13.71 -21.85 1.53
N ALA A 257 13.37 -21.52 2.77
CA ALA A 257 14.31 -21.23 3.85
C ALA A 257 14.13 -22.29 4.94
N ASN A 258 14.95 -23.35 4.91
CA ASN A 258 14.81 -24.53 5.78
C ASN A 258 13.39 -25.11 5.84
N TRP A 259 12.65 -25.07 4.72
CA TRP A 259 11.25 -25.49 4.64
C TRP A 259 11.00 -26.95 5.07
N GLU A 260 11.95 -27.85 4.79
CA GLU A 260 11.85 -29.25 5.20
C GLU A 260 11.78 -29.41 6.75
N ILE A 261 12.37 -28.48 7.50
CA ILE A 261 12.26 -28.45 8.97
C ILE A 261 10.79 -28.20 9.37
N GLU A 262 10.14 -27.21 8.77
CA GLU A 262 8.72 -26.91 9.01
C GLU A 262 7.83 -28.06 8.59
N LYS A 263 8.05 -28.62 7.38
CA LYS A 263 7.31 -29.78 6.90
C LYS A 263 7.39 -30.96 7.85
N LYS A 264 8.56 -31.24 8.43
CA LYS A 264 8.72 -32.33 9.39
C LYS A 264 7.98 -32.04 10.71
N ARG A 265 8.15 -30.85 11.29
CA ARG A 265 7.67 -30.54 12.66
C ARG A 265 6.21 -30.10 12.76
N LYS A 266 5.66 -29.43 11.75
CA LYS A 266 4.27 -28.95 11.77
C LYS A 266 3.30 -30.12 11.84
N LYS A 267 2.36 -30.08 12.78
CA LYS A 267 1.42 -31.19 13.00
C LYS A 267 0.47 -31.42 11.81
N PRO A 268 -0.16 -30.38 11.21
CA PRO A 268 -0.97 -30.59 10.03
C PRO A 268 -0.13 -31.12 8.87
N LYS A 269 -0.53 -32.27 8.31
CA LYS A 269 0.10 -32.88 7.13
C LYS A 269 -0.76 -32.80 5.86
N SER A 270 -1.88 -32.12 5.97
CA SER A 270 -2.87 -31.86 4.91
C SER A 270 -3.45 -30.45 5.11
N PRO A 271 -4.16 -29.91 4.11
CA PRO A 271 -4.90 -28.65 4.23
C PRO A 271 -5.63 -28.49 5.57
N ALA A 272 -5.41 -27.34 6.20
CA ALA A 272 -5.92 -27.01 7.52
C ALA A 272 -6.10 -25.49 7.68
N PRO A 273 -6.80 -25.01 8.72
CA PRO A 273 -7.01 -23.58 8.91
C PRO A 273 -5.72 -22.80 9.15
N ARG A 274 -4.64 -23.47 9.52
CA ARG A 274 -3.35 -22.88 9.88
C ARG A 274 -2.24 -23.91 9.82
N ASP A 275 -0.99 -23.43 9.74
CA ASP A 275 0.24 -24.18 10.02
C ASP A 275 0.56 -25.36 9.08
N TYR A 276 -0.25 -25.66 8.06
CA TYR A 276 0.10 -26.63 7.02
C TYR A 276 1.06 -26.00 6.01
N PRO A 277 2.30 -26.50 5.85
CA PRO A 277 3.32 -25.86 5.02
C PRO A 277 3.21 -26.16 3.52
N GLY A 278 2.19 -26.92 3.09
CA GLY A 278 2.05 -27.35 1.70
C GLY A 278 2.87 -28.60 1.36
N LYS A 279 2.87 -28.99 0.08
CA LYS A 279 3.55 -30.21 -0.39
C LYS A 279 5.01 -30.00 -0.73
N GLN A 280 5.36 -28.81 -1.20
CA GLN A 280 6.68 -28.29 -1.56
C GLN A 280 6.69 -26.77 -1.39
N PRO A 281 7.86 -26.10 -1.34
CA PRO A 281 7.94 -24.64 -1.37
C PRO A 281 7.36 -24.06 -2.66
N LEU A 282 6.79 -22.85 -2.57
CA LEU A 282 6.32 -22.03 -3.68
C LEU A 282 5.32 -22.74 -4.62
N THR A 283 4.47 -23.62 -4.06
CA THR A 283 3.37 -24.24 -4.81
C THR A 283 2.11 -23.38 -4.80
N GLU A 284 1.91 -22.58 -3.76
CA GLU A 284 0.80 -21.64 -3.70
C GLU A 284 1.08 -20.41 -4.57
N PRO A 285 0.14 -20.00 -5.44
CA PRO A 285 0.37 -18.92 -6.40
C PRO A 285 0.61 -17.57 -5.72
N GLU A 286 0.05 -17.34 -4.53
CA GLU A 286 0.30 -16.13 -3.75
C GLU A 286 1.77 -16.04 -3.29
N ALA A 287 2.32 -17.14 -2.79
CA ALA A 287 3.72 -17.19 -2.34
C ALA A 287 4.68 -17.12 -3.53
N ALA A 288 4.34 -17.79 -4.64
CA ALA A 288 5.12 -17.75 -5.88
C ALA A 288 5.19 -16.31 -6.45
N ALA A 289 4.06 -15.59 -6.49
CA ALA A 289 4.01 -14.20 -6.96
C ALA A 289 4.91 -13.28 -6.12
N MET A 290 4.91 -13.44 -4.79
CA MET A 290 5.79 -12.66 -3.90
C MET A 290 7.26 -13.00 -4.08
N ALA A 291 7.60 -14.28 -4.29
CA ALA A 291 8.97 -14.70 -4.56
C ALA A 291 9.48 -14.16 -5.91
N GLU A 292 8.64 -14.20 -6.94
CA GLU A 292 8.96 -13.64 -8.26
C GLU A 292 9.13 -12.12 -8.19
N LEU A 293 8.23 -11.42 -7.51
CA LEU A 293 8.35 -9.97 -7.30
C LEU A 293 9.70 -9.62 -6.65
N ALA A 294 10.07 -10.30 -5.57
CA ALA A 294 11.34 -10.05 -4.88
C ALA A 294 12.57 -10.30 -5.77
N LYS A 295 12.57 -11.37 -6.57
CA LYS A 295 13.64 -11.70 -7.52
C LYS A 295 13.77 -10.65 -8.63
N ASN A 296 12.64 -10.21 -9.18
CA ASN A 296 12.61 -9.26 -10.30
C ASN A 296 12.97 -7.85 -9.84
N GLU A 297 12.44 -7.43 -8.69
CA GLU A 297 12.66 -6.07 -8.21
C GLU A 297 13.99 -5.88 -7.50
N LYS A 298 14.58 -6.94 -6.90
CA LYS A 298 15.83 -6.87 -6.16
C LYS A 298 15.78 -5.81 -5.06
N PHE A 299 14.83 -5.96 -4.14
CA PHE A 299 14.65 -5.03 -3.03
C PHE A 299 15.91 -4.95 -2.16
N ASP A 300 16.19 -3.78 -1.61
CA ASP A 300 17.22 -3.58 -0.59
C ASP A 300 16.70 -3.92 0.81
N ARG A 301 15.38 -3.84 1.00
CA ARG A 301 14.73 -4.04 2.29
C ARG A 301 13.29 -4.54 2.14
N VAL A 302 12.89 -5.51 2.96
CA VAL A 302 11.50 -5.98 3.05
C VAL A 302 10.95 -5.85 4.47
N ILE A 303 9.67 -5.49 4.57
CA ILE A 303 8.92 -5.38 5.82
C ILE A 303 7.61 -6.16 5.66
N ALA A 304 7.52 -7.31 6.32
CA ALA A 304 6.32 -8.15 6.35
C ALA A 304 5.54 -7.86 7.63
N LEU A 305 4.32 -7.32 7.50
CA LEU A 305 3.44 -7.06 8.63
C LEU A 305 2.60 -8.30 8.93
N HIS A 306 2.58 -8.66 10.20
CA HIS A 306 1.83 -9.77 10.77
C HIS A 306 1.15 -9.32 12.06
N THR A 307 0.30 -10.17 12.65
CA THR A 307 -0.16 -10.00 14.02
C THR A 307 -0.08 -11.34 14.76
N GLN A 308 0.31 -11.41 16.03
CA GLN A 308 0.40 -10.33 17.02
C GLN A 308 1.53 -10.59 18.03
N GLY A 309 1.96 -9.54 18.72
CA GLY A 309 2.97 -9.66 19.79
C GLY A 309 3.61 -8.34 20.22
N LYS A 310 3.53 -7.30 19.40
CA LYS A 310 4.39 -6.10 19.47
C LYS A 310 5.87 -6.45 19.41
N GLU A 311 6.23 -7.24 18.40
CA GLU A 311 7.59 -7.77 18.22
C GLU A 311 8.13 -7.44 16.82
N ILE A 312 9.46 -7.33 16.73
CA ILE A 312 10.21 -7.05 15.49
C ILE A 312 11.24 -8.15 15.33
N TYR A 313 11.02 -9.07 14.40
CA TYR A 313 11.98 -10.13 14.04
C TYR A 313 12.83 -9.70 12.85
N TRP A 314 14.16 -9.80 12.94
CA TRP A 314 15.05 -9.16 11.95
C TRP A 314 16.28 -9.97 11.52
N GLY A 315 16.58 -11.10 12.16
CA GLY A 315 17.70 -11.97 11.78
C GLY A 315 17.24 -13.31 11.20
N TYR A 316 18.16 -14.00 10.53
CA TYR A 316 17.99 -15.40 10.10
C TYR A 316 19.35 -16.07 9.87
N GLU A 317 19.70 -17.05 10.71
CA GLU A 317 20.89 -17.90 10.54
C GLU A 317 22.22 -17.14 10.33
N GLY A 318 22.34 -15.93 10.89
CA GLY A 318 23.50 -15.05 10.73
C GLY A 318 23.70 -14.49 9.32
N LYS A 319 22.69 -14.59 8.44
CA LYS A 319 22.72 -14.09 7.05
C LYS A 319 22.23 -12.66 6.91
N GLU A 320 21.67 -12.07 7.97
CA GLU A 320 21.25 -10.66 7.96
C GLU A 320 22.45 -9.69 7.90
N PRO A 321 22.35 -8.57 7.16
CA PRO A 321 23.42 -7.58 7.11
C PRO A 321 23.51 -6.77 8.40
N LYS A 322 24.69 -6.17 8.66
CA LYS A 322 24.95 -5.37 9.88
C LYS A 322 23.96 -4.21 10.10
N GLU A 323 23.45 -3.62 9.01
CA GLU A 323 22.48 -2.53 9.09
C GLU A 323 21.13 -2.96 9.72
N ALA A 324 20.77 -4.25 9.65
CA ALA A 324 19.50 -4.76 10.15
C ALA A 324 19.37 -4.53 11.67
N GLU A 325 20.46 -4.71 12.41
CA GLU A 325 20.49 -4.48 13.86
C GLU A 325 20.25 -3.01 14.22
N VAL A 326 20.85 -2.08 13.46
CA VAL A 326 20.71 -0.63 13.68
C VAL A 326 19.26 -0.22 13.47
N LEU A 327 18.66 -0.68 12.37
CA LEU A 327 17.26 -0.42 12.04
C LEU A 327 16.32 -1.04 13.08
N ALA A 328 16.56 -2.28 13.50
CA ALA A 328 15.74 -2.95 14.51
C ALA A 328 15.74 -2.18 15.84
N LYS A 329 16.89 -1.61 16.25
CA LYS A 329 16.99 -0.74 17.42
C LYS A 329 16.18 0.55 17.24
N TRP A 330 16.22 1.17 16.06
CA TRP A 330 15.40 2.36 15.78
C TRP A 330 13.91 2.05 15.75
N PHE A 331 13.50 0.96 15.10
CA PHE A 331 12.11 0.50 15.07
C PHE A 331 11.59 0.27 16.49
N SER A 332 12.38 -0.41 17.33
CA SER A 332 12.04 -0.65 18.74
C SER A 332 11.87 0.65 19.53
N ARG A 333 12.79 1.63 19.36
CA ARG A 333 12.69 2.94 20.03
C ARG A 333 11.46 3.74 19.59
N MET A 334 11.11 3.71 18.31
CA MET A 334 9.98 4.48 17.76
C MET A 334 8.62 3.92 18.15
N SER A 335 8.51 2.59 18.28
CA SER A 335 7.24 1.88 18.48
C SER A 335 7.03 1.35 19.90
N GLY A 336 8.10 1.19 20.66
CA GLY A 336 8.11 0.40 21.90
C GLY A 336 8.04 -1.11 21.70
N TYR A 337 8.13 -1.61 20.45
CA TYR A 337 8.06 -3.05 20.17
C TYR A 337 9.37 -3.73 20.54
N LYS A 338 9.29 -4.99 20.96
CA LYS A 338 10.47 -5.78 21.33
C LYS A 338 11.21 -6.22 20.07
N SER A 339 12.47 -5.82 19.96
CA SER A 339 13.36 -6.33 18.91
C SER A 339 13.90 -7.72 19.29
N VAL A 340 13.72 -8.69 18.40
CA VAL A 340 14.16 -10.08 18.57
C VAL A 340 14.97 -10.48 17.34
N ARG A 341 16.24 -10.84 17.54
CA ARG A 341 17.11 -11.21 16.42
C ARG A 341 16.72 -12.57 15.83
N TYR A 342 16.64 -13.59 16.67
CA TYR A 342 16.36 -14.96 16.26
C TYR A 342 15.13 -15.50 16.96
N VAL A 343 14.35 -16.24 16.20
CA VAL A 343 13.21 -17.04 16.64
C VAL A 343 13.30 -18.37 15.91
N ASP A 344 12.88 -19.45 16.56
CA ASP A 344 12.85 -20.79 15.96
C ASP A 344 11.65 -20.89 14.98
N SER A 345 11.78 -20.20 13.85
CA SER A 345 10.82 -20.18 12.74
C SER A 345 11.59 -20.18 11.43
N HIS A 346 11.10 -20.96 10.48
CA HIS A 346 11.66 -21.06 9.13
C HIS A 346 10.54 -20.94 8.09
N ALA A 347 10.91 -20.99 6.81
CA ALA A 347 10.03 -20.95 5.65
C ALA A 347 9.20 -19.67 5.46
N GLY A 348 9.41 -18.64 6.28
CA GLY A 348 8.77 -17.35 6.12
C GLY A 348 9.36 -16.50 5.00
N PHE A 349 8.60 -15.53 4.52
CA PHE A 349 9.06 -14.61 3.47
C PHE A 349 10.32 -13.84 3.89
N LYS A 350 10.36 -13.34 5.14
CA LYS A 350 11.54 -12.69 5.73
C LYS A 350 12.76 -13.62 5.72
N ASP A 351 12.58 -14.85 6.18
CA ASP A 351 13.66 -15.83 6.32
C ASP A 351 14.32 -16.12 4.97
N TRP A 352 13.49 -16.40 3.97
CA TRP A 352 13.95 -16.61 2.61
C TRP A 352 14.59 -15.37 2.02
N PHE A 353 14.02 -14.19 2.22
CA PHE A 353 14.60 -12.96 1.69
C PHE A 353 16.01 -12.69 2.28
N ILE A 354 16.18 -12.83 3.59
CA ILE A 354 17.49 -12.67 4.24
C ILE A 354 18.46 -13.73 3.73
N GLN A 355 18.02 -14.99 3.67
CA GLN A 355 18.85 -16.11 3.22
C GLN A 355 19.35 -15.94 1.78
N GLU A 356 18.44 -15.61 0.87
CA GLU A 356 18.67 -15.62 -0.58
C GLU A 356 19.41 -14.36 -1.04
N PHE A 357 19.03 -13.20 -0.50
CA PHE A 357 19.54 -11.91 -0.98
C PHE A 357 20.60 -11.29 -0.07
N GLY A 358 20.75 -11.76 1.18
CA GLY A 358 21.69 -11.15 2.15
C GLY A 358 21.32 -9.70 2.49
N LYS A 359 20.04 -9.35 2.35
CA LYS A 359 19.49 -8.00 2.54
C LYS A 359 18.61 -7.96 3.79
N SER A 360 18.32 -6.73 4.25
CA SER A 360 17.57 -6.54 5.49
C SER A 360 16.09 -6.92 5.32
N GLY A 361 15.63 -7.89 6.11
CA GLY A 361 14.22 -8.29 6.17
C GLY A 361 13.67 -8.19 7.59
N PHE A 362 12.42 -7.74 7.72
CA PHE A 362 11.76 -7.62 9.01
C PHE A 362 10.38 -8.24 8.98
N THR A 363 10.03 -8.97 10.04
CA THR A 363 8.65 -9.33 10.37
C THR A 363 8.23 -8.48 11.56
N ILE A 364 7.16 -7.70 11.40
CA ILE A 364 6.62 -6.84 12.46
C ILE A 364 5.27 -7.41 12.90
N GLU A 365 5.20 -7.90 14.13
CA GLU A 365 3.99 -8.45 14.75
C GLU A 365 3.21 -7.34 15.45
N LEU A 366 2.14 -6.84 14.84
CA LEU A 366 1.37 -5.70 15.34
C LEU A 366 0.42 -6.09 16.48
N GLY A 367 0.20 -5.16 17.41
CA GLY A 367 -0.82 -5.29 18.45
C GLY A 367 -0.61 -6.49 19.39
N LYS A 368 -1.58 -6.75 20.27
CA LYS A 368 -1.58 -7.90 21.21
C LYS A 368 -2.96 -8.52 21.33
N GLY A 369 -3.02 -9.79 21.69
CA GLY A 369 -4.28 -10.50 21.97
C GLY A 369 -4.45 -11.72 21.08
N LEU A 370 -5.68 -11.92 20.58
CA LEU A 370 -6.05 -13.04 19.73
C LEU A 370 -6.51 -12.52 18.37
N ASN A 371 -5.98 -13.09 17.29
CA ASN A 371 -6.43 -12.78 15.94
C ASN A 371 -7.86 -13.29 15.67
N PRO A 372 -8.66 -12.55 14.87
CA PRO A 372 -8.37 -11.21 14.34
C PRO A 372 -8.35 -10.16 15.46
N LEU A 373 -7.34 -9.27 15.45
CA LEU A 373 -7.27 -8.23 16.46
C LEU A 373 -8.48 -7.29 16.36
N PRO A 374 -9.06 -6.86 17.50
CA PRO A 374 -10.22 -5.98 17.48
C PRO A 374 -9.84 -4.60 16.95
N LEU A 375 -10.74 -4.01 16.15
CA LEU A 375 -10.57 -2.67 15.58
C LEU A 375 -10.43 -1.56 16.64
N SER A 376 -10.80 -1.82 17.89
CA SER A 376 -10.52 -0.91 19.01
C SER A 376 -9.02 -0.65 19.21
N GLN A 377 -8.15 -1.60 18.84
CA GLN A 377 -6.69 -1.43 18.88
C GLN A 377 -6.13 -0.62 17.69
N TRP A 378 -6.93 -0.33 16.67
CA TRP A 378 -6.48 0.30 15.42
C TRP A 378 -5.62 1.55 15.64
N LYS A 379 -6.11 2.50 16.45
CA LYS A 379 -5.43 3.78 16.67
C LYS A 379 -4.04 3.59 17.28
N GLU A 380 -3.92 2.68 18.24
CA GLU A 380 -2.67 2.35 18.89
C GLU A 380 -1.72 1.62 17.93
N ILE A 381 -2.21 0.60 17.24
CA ILE A 381 -1.45 -0.16 16.23
C ILE A 381 -0.87 0.80 15.19
N TYR A 382 -1.70 1.66 14.61
CA TYR A 382 -1.27 2.55 13.55
C TYR A 382 -0.26 3.60 14.04
N ARG A 383 -0.47 4.16 15.25
CA ARG A 383 0.48 5.08 15.87
C ARG A 383 1.85 4.43 16.05
N ASP A 384 1.89 3.23 16.62
CA ASP A 384 3.13 2.54 16.93
C ASP A 384 3.89 2.10 15.66
N VAL A 385 3.18 1.69 14.60
CA VAL A 385 3.77 1.08 13.39
C VAL A 385 4.11 2.09 12.31
N SER A 386 3.35 3.19 12.17
CA SER A 386 3.62 4.17 11.11
C SER A 386 5.01 4.80 11.21
N GLY A 387 5.55 4.95 12.43
CA GLY A 387 6.93 5.37 12.65
C GLY A 387 7.97 4.34 12.20
N ILE A 388 7.70 3.03 12.40
CA ILE A 388 8.54 1.94 11.88
C ILE A 388 8.58 2.01 10.35
N LEU A 389 7.40 2.08 9.71
CA LEU A 389 7.30 2.06 8.26
C LEU A 389 8.00 3.26 7.63
N LEU A 390 7.87 4.46 8.21
CA LEU A 390 8.61 5.62 7.73
C LEU A 390 10.12 5.47 7.96
N CYS A 391 10.54 5.01 9.14
CA CYS A 391 11.95 4.77 9.44
C CYS A 391 12.57 3.74 8.49
N ALA A 392 11.79 2.76 8.02
CA ALA A 392 12.24 1.76 7.05
C ALA A 392 12.58 2.37 5.68
N LEU A 393 12.04 3.56 5.35
CA LEU A 393 12.39 4.31 4.15
C LEU A 393 13.70 5.11 4.32
N LEU A 394 14.18 5.29 5.55
CA LEU A 394 15.38 6.05 5.86
C LEU A 394 16.67 5.22 5.71
N GLY A 395 17.78 5.95 5.54
CA GLY A 395 19.12 5.45 5.23
C GLY A 395 19.24 5.01 3.79
#